data_AF-A0A2E7H568-F1
#
_entry.id   AF-A0A2E7H568-F1
#
_cell.length_a   1.000
_cell.length_b   1.000
_cell.length_c   1.000
_cell.angle_alpha   90.00
_cell.angle_beta   90.00
_cell.angle_gamma   90.00
#
_symmetry.space_group_name_H-M   'P 1'
#
loop_
_entity.id
_entity.type
_entity.pdbx_description
1 polymer ?
#
loop_
_entity_poly.entity_id
_entity_poly.type
_entity_poly.pdbx_seq_one_letter_code
_entity_poly.pdbx_strand_id
1 'polypeptide(L)' 'MKLFETNQNSAERVTRFVISIFLLPSFFIPEPSWYATLVGSVGCVLLFNAVVGTCYIYRLFRANTCDIPSKG' A
#
# COMPACT_ATOMS: atom_id res chain seq x y z
N MET A 1 -18.61 4.71 10.13
CA MET A 1 -17.91 4.71 8.83
C MET A 1 -17.13 3.42 8.73
N LYS A 2 -17.33 2.60 7.72
CA LYS A 2 -16.60 1.34 7.62
C LYS A 2 -15.14 1.63 7.25
N LEU A 3 -14.26 1.68 8.25
CA LEU A 3 -12.85 2.01 8.08
C LEU A 3 -12.08 0.91 7.32
N PHE A 4 -12.63 -0.31 7.31
CA PHE A 4 -12.01 -1.53 6.77
C PHE A 4 -12.69 -2.06 5.50
N GLU A 5 -13.38 -1.20 4.74
CA GLU A 5 -13.95 -1.62 3.44
C GLU A 5 -12.88 -1.69 2.36
N THR A 6 -12.48 -2.91 2.04
CA THR A 6 -11.45 -3.24 1.05
C THR A 6 -11.86 -2.79 -0.35
N ASN A 7 -11.21 -1.75 -0.86
CA ASN A 7 -11.44 -1.21 -2.21
C ASN A 7 -10.45 -1.79 -3.24
N GLN A 8 -9.35 -2.36 -2.73
CA GLN A 8 -8.21 -2.78 -3.53
C GLN A 8 -8.19 -4.30 -3.77
N ASN A 9 -8.04 -4.72 -5.03
CA ASN A 9 -7.99 -6.13 -5.42
C ASN A 9 -6.79 -6.86 -4.77
N SER A 10 -6.92 -8.18 -4.61
CA SER A 10 -5.89 -9.05 -4.02
C SER A 10 -4.55 -8.93 -4.73
N ALA A 11 -4.52 -8.88 -6.07
CA ALA A 11 -3.29 -8.70 -6.84
C ALA A 11 -2.58 -7.39 -6.50
N GLU A 12 -3.33 -6.28 -6.45
CA GLU A 12 -2.81 -4.96 -6.10
C GLU A 12 -2.31 -4.88 -4.65
N ARG A 13 -2.92 -5.62 -3.71
CA ARG A 13 -2.42 -5.75 -2.32
C ARG A 13 -1.11 -6.51 -2.30
N VAL A 14 -1.01 -7.62 -3.02
CA VAL A 14 0.20 -8.44 -3.11
C VAL A 14 1.35 -7.63 -3.73
N THR A 15 1.11 -6.89 -4.81
CA THR A 15 2.15 -6.05 -5.42
C THR A 15 2.69 -5.01 -4.43
N ARG A 16 1.82 -4.29 -3.70
CA ARG A 16 2.26 -3.31 -2.70
C ARG A 16 3.02 -3.95 -1.54
N PHE A 17 2.59 -5.14 -1.11
CA PHE A 17 3.30 -5.93 -0.09
C PHE A 17 4.71 -6.32 -0.57
N VAL A 18 4.83 -6.89 -1.76
CA VAL A 18 6.11 -7.31 -2.35
C VAL A 18 7.05 -6.11 -2.48
N ILE A 19 6.59 -4.99 -3.02
CA ILE A 19 7.40 -3.76 -3.14
C ILE A 19 7.84 -3.29 -1.75
N SER A 20 6.95 -3.27 -0.76
CA SER A 20 7.31 -2.83 0.60
C SER A 20 8.42 -3.66 1.24
N ILE A 21 8.47 -4.98 0.99
CA ILE A 21 9.53 -5.86 1.48
C ILE A 21 10.90 -5.45 0.93
N PHE A 22 10.97 -4.96 -0.31
CA PHE A 22 12.24 -4.49 -0.89
C PHE A 22 12.64 -3.09 -0.41
N LEU A 23 11.68 -2.25 -0.02
CA LEU A 23 11.95 -0.87 0.40
C LEU A 23 12.27 -0.73 1.89
N LEU A 24 11.64 -1.53 2.76
CA LEU A 24 11.85 -1.48 4.21
C LEU A 24 13.30 -1.76 4.68
N PRO A 25 14.08 -2.65 4.03
CA PRO A 25 15.49 -2.85 4.34
C PRO A 25 16.33 -1.57 4.26
N SER A 26 15.85 -0.54 3.54
CA SER A 26 16.56 0.75 3.44
C SER A 26 16.79 1.45 4.78
N PHE A 27 16.00 1.13 5.83
CA PHE A 27 16.23 1.65 7.18
C PHE A 27 17.43 1.01 7.89
N PHE A 28 17.90 -0.15 7.44
CA PHE A 28 18.97 -0.91 8.07
C PHE A 28 20.33 -0.66 7.42
N ILE A 29 20.41 0.30 6.51
CA ILE A 29 21.68 0.70 5.88
C ILE A 29 22.55 1.38 6.97
N PRO A 30 23.83 0.98 7.14
CA PRO A 30 24.69 1.47 8.22
C PRO A 30 24.91 2.99 8.24
N GLU A 31 24.84 3.62 7.07
CA GLU A 31 24.95 5.07 6.89
C GLU A 31 23.62 5.59 6.30
N PRO A 32 22.62 5.89 7.15
CA PRO A 32 21.31 6.31 6.68
C PRO A 32 21.38 7.72 6.10
N SER A 33 21.25 7.82 4.77
CA SER A 33 21.04 9.09 4.09
C SER A 33 19.57 9.52 4.16
N TRP A 34 19.30 10.81 3.96
CA TRP A 34 17.93 11.33 3.84
C TRP A 34 17.10 10.52 2.82
N TYR A 35 17.76 10.10 1.73
CA TYR A 35 17.16 9.27 0.70
C TYR A 35 16.78 7.88 1.23
N ALA A 36 17.65 7.23 2.00
CA ALA A 36 17.35 5.92 2.59
C ALA A 36 16.14 5.98 3.56
N THR A 37 16.01 7.05 4.34
CA THR A 37 14.86 7.27 5.22
C THR A 37 13.57 7.50 4.41
N LEU A 38 13.63 8.24 3.30
CA LEU A 38 12.48 8.43 2.41
C LEU A 38 12.05 7.13 1.74
N VAL A 39 12.99 6.35 1.22
CA VAL A 39 12.68 5.05 0.59
C VAL A 39 12.04 4.10 1.60
N GLY A 40 12.61 4.00 2.81
CA GLY A 40 12.03 3.18 3.87
C GLY A 40 10.62 3.63 4.28
N SER A 41 10.39 4.94 4.39
CA SER A 41 9.07 5.48 4.76
C SER A 41 8.02 5.26 3.67
N VAL A 42 8.38 5.34 2.39
CA VAL A 42 7.51 4.89 1.28
C VAL A 42 7.18 3.40 1.42
N GLY A 43 8.17 2.58 1.78
CA GLY A 43 7.97 1.15 2.11
C GLY A 43 6.93 0.94 3.22
N CYS A 44 7.00 1.69 4.32
CA CYS A 44 6.01 1.65 5.41
C CYS A 44 4.60 2.01 4.94
N VAL A 45 4.46 3.06 4.13
CA VAL A 45 3.16 3.48 3.58
C VAL A 45 2.59 2.38 2.68
N LEU A 46 3.40 1.79 1.80
CA LEU A 46 2.97 0.70 0.94
C LEU A 46 2.55 -0.54 1.74
N LEU A 47 3.30 -0.89 2.79
CA LEU A 47 2.95 -1.99 3.68
C LEU A 47 1.61 -1.74 4.37
N PHE A 48 1.39 -0.54 4.91
CA PHE A 48 0.11 -0.17 5.51
C PHE A 48 -1.06 -0.30 4.51
N ASN A 49 -0.88 0.17 3.28
CA ASN A 49 -1.88 0.02 2.22
C ASN A 49 -2.15 -1.46 1.88
N ALA A 50 -1.12 -2.31 1.89
CA ALA A 50 -1.25 -3.74 1.66
C ALA A 50 -1.99 -4.47 2.80
N VAL A 51 -1.76 -4.08 4.06
CA VAL A 51 -2.43 -4.69 5.23
C VAL A 51 -3.89 -4.26 5.32
N VAL A 52 -4.16 -2.96 5.22
CA VAL A 52 -5.51 -2.42 5.38
C VAL A 52 -6.38 -2.74 4.16
N GLY A 53 -5.79 -2.86 2.97
CA GLY A 53 -6.54 -3.15 1.74
C GLY A 53 -7.41 -1.97 1.28
N THR A 54 -7.21 -0.79 1.88
CA THR A 54 -7.84 0.47 1.48
C THR A 54 -6.75 1.46 1.09
N CYS A 55 -6.63 1.75 -0.21
CA CYS A 55 -5.84 2.88 -0.66
C CYS A 55 -6.66 4.16 -0.48
N TYR A 56 -6.22 5.07 0.38
CA TYR A 56 -6.95 6.32 0.66
C TYR A 56 -7.10 7.20 -0.59
N ILE A 57 -6.15 7.13 -1.51
CA ILE A 57 -6.21 7.81 -2.81
C ILE A 57 -7.40 7.26 -3.61
N TYR A 58 -7.56 5.93 -3.67
CA TYR A 58 -8.67 5.32 -4.41
C TYR A 58 -10.02 5.65 -3.75
N ARG A 59 -10.06 5.72 -2.42
CA ARG A 59 -11.25 6.23 -1.68
C ARG A 59 -11.56 7.69 -1.98
N LEU A 60 -10.55 8.55 -2.08
CA LEU A 60 -10.71 9.97 -2.41
C LEU A 60 -11.28 10.14 -3.83
N PHE A 61 -10.77 9.36 -4.78
CA PHE A 61 -11.26 9.35 -6.17
C PHE A 61 -12.48 8.46 -6.39
N ARG A 62 -13.00 7.82 -5.33
CA ARG A 62 -14.15 6.90 -5.38
C ARG A 62 -14.00 5.76 -6.39
N ALA A 63 -12.76 5.43 -6.76
CA ALA A 63 -12.42 4.36 -7.69
C ALA A 63 -12.30 3.05 -6.90
N ASN A 64 -12.88 1.96 -7.40
CA ASN A 64 -12.67 0.61 -6.87
C ASN A 64 -11.92 -0.21 -7.91
N THR A 65 -10.85 -0.89 -7.52
CA THR A 65 -10.20 -1.87 -8.41
C THR A 65 -10.60 -3.31 -8.08
N CYS A 66 -11.24 -3.52 -6.93
CA CYS A 66 -11.96 -4.75 -6.67
C CYS A 66 -13.16 -4.80 -7.63
N ASP A 67 -13.36 -5.96 -8.24
CA ASP A 67 -14.67 -6.34 -8.76
C ASP A 67 -15.68 -6.25 -7.60
N ILE A 68 -16.41 -5.15 -7.54
CA ILE A 68 -17.79 -5.23 -7.08
C ILE A 68 -18.44 -6.12 -8.14
N PRO A 69 -18.88 -7.36 -7.83
CA PRO A 69 -19.55 -8.19 -8.82
C PRO A 69 -20.66 -7.34 -9.44
N SER A 70 -20.54 -7.06 -10.73
CA SER A 70 -21.56 -6.34 -11.48
C SER A 70 -22.84 -7.13 -11.36
N LYS A 71 -23.73 -6.71 -10.45
CA LYS A 71 -25.15 -7.02 -10.57
C LYS A 71 -25.67 -6.15 -11.70
N GLY A 72 -25.60 -6.70 -12.91
CA GLY A 72 -26.20 -6.19 -14.13
C GLY A 72 -26.42 -7.35 -15.05
#